data_AF-A0A9X1SJ38-F1
#
_entry.id   AF-A0A9X1SJ38-F1
#
_cell.length_a   1.000
_cell.length_b   1.000
_cell.length_c   1.000
_cell.angle_alpha   90.00
_cell.angle_beta   90.00
_cell.angle_gamma   90.00
#
_symmetry.space_group_name_H-M   'P 1'
#
loop_
_entity.id
_entity.type
_entity.pdbx_description
1 polymer ?
#
loop_
_entity_poly.entity_id
_entity_poly.type
_entity_poly.pdbx_seq_one_letter_code
_entity_poly.pdbx_strand_id
1 'polypeptide(L)'
;MNLREQLSEYVRACFTGAWIESHEHQEAIAEIAQLCRDEGWVMTHWDIECGFQAEGQGSQESAAGDPLTAVRAAGAMASPDQTSLLVLQNFHRFVGSAEVIQALSRQIVAGKQTRTILIVLAPITQIPPELEKMFVVLEHALPDRQQILEIARGIATEPGELPEDPALQQILDAAAGLTRVEAENAFSLSLVRQQQVTADTIWGLKSQSLLKGGLVSLHRGTQDFDGLGGMAALKAFTRRVLRQPSRDNPRKRARGVLLLSPPGCGKSAFCKALGKEVGRPVLILDVGSLMGSLVGLSEERTRQALRIIDAMAPAVVMIDEVEKAFAGVNGIGDSGVASRMFGMFLSWLNDHESDVFVVCTANDVSKLPPEFARSERFDGVFFLDLPSREEKDRIWAIYRDLYEIDSDQSRPDDAHWTGAEVKSCCRLAALLDLPLAQAAENVVPVAVTAAESIEGLRAWASGRCLSASQPGIFQHKSEAPKSRRRVSRDPSAN
;
A
#
# COMPACT_ATOMS: atom_id res chain seq x y z
N MET A 1 5.85 -23.23 0.16
CA MET A 1 6.14 -24.37 1.06
C MET A 1 5.21 -24.20 2.24
N ASN A 2 4.38 -25.19 2.52
CA ASN A 2 3.36 -25.09 3.57
C ASN A 2 4.05 -25.11 4.95
N LEU A 3 3.47 -24.47 5.97
CA LEU A 3 4.02 -24.42 7.33
C LEU A 3 4.38 -25.82 7.84
N ARG A 4 3.55 -26.83 7.55
CA ARG A 4 3.78 -28.22 7.96
C ARG A 4 5.08 -28.81 7.40
N GLU A 5 5.38 -28.55 6.13
CA GLU A 5 6.59 -29.05 5.47
C GLU A 5 7.84 -28.43 6.10
N GLN A 6 7.84 -27.09 6.22
CA GLN A 6 8.96 -26.35 6.81
C GLN A 6 9.17 -26.76 8.27
N LEU A 7 8.12 -26.78 9.08
CA LEU A 7 8.22 -27.13 10.49
C LEU A 7 8.70 -28.57 10.67
N SER A 8 8.22 -29.51 9.84
CA SER A 8 8.67 -30.91 9.88
C SER A 8 10.19 -31.04 9.64
N GLU A 9 10.72 -30.34 8.64
CA GLU A 9 12.17 -30.33 8.35
C GLU A 9 13.00 -29.80 9.52
N TYR A 10 12.60 -28.68 10.12
CA TYR A 10 13.32 -28.08 11.26
C TYR A 10 13.24 -28.93 12.51
N VAL A 11 12.07 -29.51 12.81
CA VAL A 11 11.89 -30.42 13.96
C VAL A 11 12.74 -31.68 13.78
N ARG A 12 12.75 -32.28 12.59
CA ARG A 12 13.59 -33.45 12.28
C ARG A 12 15.09 -33.14 12.31
N ALA A 13 15.47 -31.91 11.98
CA ALA A 13 16.83 -31.39 12.13
C ALA A 13 17.20 -30.99 13.58
N CYS A 14 16.32 -31.25 14.56
CA CYS A 14 16.51 -30.95 15.98
C CYS A 14 16.69 -29.44 16.28
N PHE A 15 16.03 -28.57 15.51
CA PHE A 15 15.82 -27.18 15.93
C PHE A 15 14.75 -27.15 17.01
N THR A 16 15.11 -26.63 18.18
CA THR A 16 14.31 -26.71 19.41
C THR A 16 13.68 -25.37 19.81
N GLY A 17 13.95 -24.31 19.05
CA GLY A 17 13.27 -23.02 19.14
C GLY A 17 12.77 -22.62 17.76
N ALA A 18 11.46 -22.49 17.60
CA ALA A 18 10.82 -21.96 16.41
C ALA A 18 9.90 -20.78 16.78
N TRP A 19 9.93 -19.74 15.96
CA TRP A 19 9.05 -18.59 16.05
C TRP A 19 8.19 -18.57 14.80
N ILE A 20 6.88 -18.74 14.96
CA ILE A 20 5.93 -18.75 13.85
C ILE A 20 5.19 -17.42 13.86
N GLU A 21 5.44 -16.60 12.83
CA GLU A 21 4.67 -15.39 12.56
C GLU A 21 3.33 -15.78 11.93
N SER A 22 2.23 -15.63 12.68
CA SER A 22 0.88 -15.99 12.23
C SER A 22 -0.16 -14.99 12.73
N HIS A 23 -1.02 -14.53 11.82
CA HIS A 23 -2.23 -13.78 12.15
C HIS A 23 -3.44 -14.70 12.44
N GLU A 24 -3.33 -16.00 12.16
CA GLU A 24 -4.37 -17.02 12.34
C GLU A 24 -3.89 -18.11 13.30
N HIS A 25 -3.84 -17.79 14.59
CA HIS A 25 -3.25 -18.68 15.59
C HIS A 25 -3.97 -20.03 15.67
N GLN A 26 -5.31 -20.03 15.59
CA GLN A 26 -6.11 -21.26 15.64
C GLN A 26 -5.82 -22.18 14.46
N GLU A 27 -5.66 -21.62 13.26
CA GLU A 27 -5.34 -22.39 12.06
C GLU A 27 -3.91 -22.95 12.14
N ALA A 28 -2.94 -22.12 12.51
CA ALA A 28 -1.56 -22.59 12.70
C ALA A 28 -1.49 -23.71 13.76
N ILE A 29 -2.25 -23.59 14.87
CA ILE A 29 -2.38 -24.65 15.87
C ILE A 29 -2.98 -25.92 15.26
N ALA A 30 -4.03 -25.80 14.45
CA ALA A 30 -4.66 -26.95 13.79
C ALA A 30 -3.73 -27.64 12.78
N GLU A 31 -2.95 -26.88 12.01
CA GLU A 31 -1.94 -27.41 11.09
C GLU A 31 -0.79 -28.12 11.83
N ILE A 32 -0.28 -27.53 12.91
CA ILE A 32 0.75 -28.14 13.77
C ILE A 32 0.20 -29.42 14.42
N ALA A 33 -1.04 -29.39 14.88
CA ALA A 33 -1.72 -30.56 15.45
C ALA A 33 -1.86 -31.69 14.43
N GLN A 34 -2.24 -31.37 13.19
CA GLN A 34 -2.29 -32.36 12.11
C GLN A 34 -0.90 -32.92 11.80
N LEU A 35 0.14 -32.08 11.73
CA LEU A 35 1.51 -32.54 11.56
C LEU A 35 1.95 -33.50 12.68
N CYS A 36 1.62 -33.17 13.94
CA CYS A 36 1.92 -34.04 15.07
C CYS A 36 1.21 -35.38 14.97
N ARG A 37 -0.04 -35.43 14.50
CA ARG A 37 -0.75 -36.70 14.24
C ARG A 37 -0.10 -37.52 13.13
N ASP A 38 0.32 -36.86 12.04
CA ASP A 38 0.94 -37.53 10.89
C ASP A 38 2.33 -38.11 11.24
N GLU A 39 3.07 -37.44 12.12
CA GLU A 39 4.44 -37.82 12.52
C GLU A 39 4.51 -38.61 13.85
N GLY A 40 3.37 -38.75 14.56
CA GLY A 40 3.32 -39.38 15.88
C GLY A 40 3.99 -38.57 16.99
N TRP A 41 4.00 -37.24 16.89
CA TRP A 41 4.53 -36.33 17.90
C TRP A 41 3.44 -35.91 18.89
N VAL A 42 3.86 -35.46 20.07
CA VAL A 42 2.95 -34.96 21.11
C VAL A 42 2.90 -33.44 21.05
N MET A 43 1.69 -32.88 20.97
CA MET A 43 1.47 -31.44 21.01
C MET A 43 0.79 -31.00 22.31
N THR A 44 1.36 -29.97 22.93
CA THR A 44 0.72 -29.19 23.97
C THR A 44 0.73 -27.73 23.54
N HIS A 45 -0.39 -27.02 23.68
CA HIS A 45 -0.40 -25.58 23.52
C HIS A 45 -0.74 -24.88 24.83
N TRP A 46 -0.25 -23.65 24.99
CA TRP A 46 -0.46 -22.83 26.16
C TRP A 46 -0.91 -21.42 25.74
N ASP A 47 -1.92 -20.92 26.43
CA ASP A 47 -2.32 -19.52 26.38
C ASP A 47 -2.51 -18.97 27.81
N ILE A 48 -2.46 -17.65 27.95
CA ILE A 48 -2.50 -16.99 29.27
C ILE A 48 -3.83 -17.19 30.00
N GLU A 49 -4.93 -17.37 29.27
CA GLU A 49 -6.28 -17.46 29.83
C GLU A 49 -6.58 -18.89 30.30
N CYS A 50 -6.33 -19.89 29.44
CA CYS A 50 -6.72 -21.27 29.70
C CYS A 50 -5.57 -22.16 30.23
N GLY A 51 -4.31 -21.68 30.19
CA GLY A 51 -3.16 -22.47 30.59
C GLY A 51 -2.82 -23.57 29.57
N PHE A 52 -2.42 -24.75 30.04
CA PHE A 52 -2.04 -25.87 29.16
C PHE A 52 -3.25 -26.63 28.63
N GLN A 53 -3.22 -26.89 27.33
CA GLN A 53 -4.18 -27.68 26.61
C GLN A 53 -3.44 -28.74 25.79
N ALA A 54 -3.71 -30.02 26.08
CA ALA A 54 -3.15 -31.16 25.35
C ALA A 54 -4.23 -31.79 24.46
N GLU A 55 -3.82 -32.40 23.34
CA GLU A 55 -4.78 -33.12 22.49
C GLU A 55 -5.42 -34.28 23.26
N GLY A 56 -6.75 -34.23 23.41
CA GLY A 56 -7.56 -35.31 23.99
C GLY A 56 -7.65 -35.36 25.52
N GLN A 57 -7.03 -34.43 26.26
CA GLN A 57 -7.21 -34.30 27.71
C GLN A 57 -7.81 -32.93 28.06
N GLY A 58 -8.87 -32.93 28.87
CA GLY A 58 -9.49 -31.71 29.38
C GLY A 58 -8.49 -30.80 30.07
N SER A 59 -8.74 -29.50 30.02
CA SER A 59 -7.92 -28.43 30.60
C SER A 59 -7.39 -28.80 31.99
N GLN A 60 -6.07 -28.97 32.12
CA GLN A 60 -5.43 -29.05 33.43
C GLN A 60 -5.28 -27.62 33.95
N GLU A 61 -6.04 -27.28 35.00
CA GLU A 61 -6.03 -25.97 35.68
C GLU A 61 -4.65 -25.58 36.28
N SER A 62 -3.63 -26.43 36.23
CA SER A 62 -2.44 -26.31 37.08
C SER A 62 -1.40 -25.26 36.64
N ALA A 63 -1.64 -24.48 35.57
CA ALA A 63 -0.70 -23.44 35.12
C ALA A 63 -1.35 -22.27 34.34
N ALA A 64 -2.61 -21.93 34.63
CA ALA A 64 -3.22 -20.73 34.05
C ALA A 64 -2.48 -19.46 34.52
N GLY A 65 -2.15 -18.57 33.60
CA GLY A 65 -1.74 -17.19 33.92
C GLY A 65 -0.26 -16.89 34.17
N ASP A 66 0.64 -17.86 34.37
CA ASP A 66 2.08 -17.59 34.56
C ASP A 66 2.98 -18.04 33.37
N PRO A 67 3.47 -17.09 32.55
CA PRO A 67 4.37 -17.38 31.41
C PRO A 67 5.67 -18.10 31.80
N LEU A 68 6.21 -17.83 32.98
CA LEU A 68 7.49 -18.43 33.40
C LEU A 68 7.31 -19.90 33.74
N THR A 69 6.24 -20.24 34.46
CA THR A 69 5.84 -21.63 34.69
C THR A 69 5.55 -22.35 33.37
N ALA A 70 4.91 -21.68 32.41
CA ALA A 70 4.63 -22.24 31.10
C ALA A 70 5.89 -22.76 30.38
N VAL A 71 6.93 -21.92 30.32
CA VAL A 71 8.21 -22.27 29.71
C VAL A 71 8.93 -23.38 30.50
N ARG A 72 8.90 -23.31 31.83
CA ARG A 72 9.58 -24.31 32.67
C ARG A 72 8.96 -25.71 32.57
N ALA A 73 7.66 -25.79 32.28
CA ALA A 73 6.97 -27.07 32.11
C ALA A 73 7.46 -27.85 30.87
N ALA A 74 8.07 -27.19 29.87
CA ALA A 74 8.62 -27.86 28.69
C ALA A 74 9.53 -29.05 29.06
N GLY A 75 10.39 -28.87 30.07
CA GLY A 75 11.28 -29.93 30.55
C GLY A 75 10.55 -31.12 31.20
N ALA A 76 9.36 -30.91 31.75
CA ALA A 76 8.54 -31.97 32.35
C ALA A 76 7.73 -32.76 31.30
N MET A 77 7.55 -32.20 30.09
CA MET A 77 6.86 -32.85 28.97
C MET A 77 7.79 -33.73 28.12
N ALA A 78 9.06 -33.81 28.49
CA ALA A 78 10.06 -34.64 27.83
C ALA A 78 9.79 -36.13 28.04
N SER A 79 9.66 -36.87 26.94
CA SER A 79 9.63 -38.34 26.95
C SER A 79 10.84 -38.88 26.17
N PRO A 80 11.55 -39.92 26.65
CA PRO A 80 12.80 -40.37 26.03
C PRO A 80 12.66 -40.79 24.55
N ASP A 81 11.49 -41.30 24.17
CA ASP A 81 11.24 -41.91 22.86
C ASP A 81 10.27 -41.11 21.97
N GLN A 82 9.84 -39.92 22.40
CA GLN A 82 8.87 -39.11 21.66
C GLN A 82 9.33 -37.67 21.49
N THR A 83 8.97 -37.07 20.36
CA THR A 83 9.14 -35.65 20.10
C THR A 83 7.94 -34.89 20.67
N SER A 84 8.20 -33.87 21.48
CA SER A 84 7.17 -33.05 22.11
C SER A 84 7.25 -31.60 21.62
N LEU A 85 6.13 -31.06 21.16
CA LEU A 85 6.00 -29.67 20.73
C LEU A 85 5.20 -28.88 21.78
N LEU A 86 5.79 -27.82 22.30
CA LEU A 86 5.12 -26.85 23.16
C LEU A 86 4.86 -25.56 22.37
N VAL A 87 3.59 -25.30 22.05
CA VAL A 87 3.15 -24.10 21.32
C VAL A 87 2.69 -23.02 22.32
N LEU A 88 3.42 -21.92 22.37
CA LEU A 88 3.17 -20.79 23.26
C LEU A 88 2.46 -19.67 22.47
N GLN A 89 1.15 -19.52 22.67
CA GLN A 89 0.33 -18.55 21.97
C GLN A 89 0.55 -17.13 22.50
N ASN A 90 0.74 -16.16 21.60
CA ASN A 90 0.96 -14.74 21.91
C ASN A 90 2.12 -14.48 22.88
N PHE A 91 3.11 -15.38 22.94
CA PHE A 91 4.15 -15.33 23.96
C PHE A 91 5.12 -14.15 23.80
N HIS A 92 5.15 -13.52 22.61
CA HIS A 92 5.88 -12.28 22.32
C HIS A 92 5.64 -11.17 23.37
N ARG A 93 4.47 -11.15 24.01
CA ARG A 93 4.13 -10.18 25.07
C ARG A 93 4.94 -10.35 26.37
N PHE A 94 5.51 -11.52 26.62
CA PHE A 94 6.21 -11.85 27.87
C PHE A 94 7.73 -11.87 27.72
N VAL A 95 8.25 -11.78 26.49
CA VAL A 95 9.68 -11.87 26.18
C VAL A 95 10.45 -10.56 26.50
N GLY A 96 9.87 -9.67 27.30
CA GLY A 96 10.54 -8.51 27.88
C GLY A 96 11.11 -8.76 29.29
N SER A 97 10.74 -9.87 29.95
CA SER A 97 11.26 -10.22 31.28
C SER A 97 12.56 -11.01 31.16
N ALA A 98 13.60 -10.58 31.88
CA ALA A 98 14.89 -11.28 31.94
C ALA A 98 14.75 -12.74 32.40
N GLU A 99 13.81 -13.02 33.29
CA GLU A 99 13.55 -14.38 33.81
C GLU A 99 12.97 -15.29 32.73
N VAL A 100 12.05 -14.76 31.92
CA VAL A 100 11.42 -15.47 30.79
C VAL A 100 12.45 -15.71 29.68
N ILE A 101 13.26 -14.70 29.35
CA ILE A 101 14.35 -14.82 28.36
C ILE A 101 15.32 -15.93 28.77
N GLN A 102 15.77 -15.91 30.03
CA GLN A 102 16.68 -16.92 30.56
C GLN A 102 16.05 -18.32 30.58
N ALA A 103 14.76 -18.42 30.92
CA ALA A 103 14.05 -19.69 30.90
C ALA A 103 13.91 -20.27 29.48
N LEU A 104 13.54 -19.44 28.50
CA LEU A 104 13.45 -19.85 27.09
C LEU A 104 14.81 -20.34 26.58
N SER A 105 15.88 -19.55 26.81
CA SER A 105 17.23 -19.93 26.42
C SER A 105 17.62 -21.31 26.97
N ARG A 106 17.41 -21.52 28.28
CA ARG A 106 17.71 -22.80 28.94
C ARG A 106 16.92 -23.95 28.34
N GLN A 107 15.61 -23.78 28.12
CA GLN A 107 14.76 -24.85 27.64
C GLN A 107 15.00 -25.18 26.16
N ILE A 108 15.32 -24.20 25.32
CA ILE A 108 15.71 -24.45 23.92
C ILE A 108 17.00 -25.27 23.87
N VAL A 109 17.99 -24.96 24.72
CA VAL A 109 19.24 -25.74 24.77
C VAL A 109 18.99 -27.15 25.28
N ALA A 110 18.23 -27.30 26.38
CA ALA A 110 17.88 -28.59 26.96
C ALA A 110 17.05 -29.46 26.00
N GLY A 111 16.16 -28.83 25.23
CA GLY A 111 15.29 -29.46 24.23
C GLY A 111 16.04 -30.30 23.21
N LYS A 112 17.33 -29.99 22.94
CA LYS A 112 18.15 -30.76 21.99
C LYS A 112 18.42 -32.19 22.48
N GLN A 113 18.45 -32.39 23.80
CA GLN A 113 18.65 -33.71 24.40
C GLN A 113 17.31 -34.43 24.61
N THR A 114 16.25 -33.68 24.92
CA THR A 114 14.94 -34.23 25.27
C THR A 114 13.95 -34.30 24.11
N ARG A 115 14.34 -33.83 22.91
CA ARG A 115 13.47 -33.65 21.74
C ARG A 115 12.21 -32.85 22.05
N THR A 116 12.36 -31.82 22.88
CA THR A 116 11.31 -30.87 23.19
C THR A 116 11.53 -29.60 22.39
N ILE A 117 10.56 -29.25 21.55
CA ILE A 117 10.60 -28.07 20.69
C ILE A 117 9.67 -27.01 21.27
N LEU A 118 10.23 -25.84 21.51
CA LEU A 118 9.48 -24.64 21.89
C LEU A 118 9.11 -23.86 20.64
N ILE A 119 7.82 -23.63 20.49
CA ILE A 119 7.24 -22.87 19.39
C ILE A 119 6.59 -21.63 19.98
N VAL A 120 7.07 -20.44 19.63
CA VAL A 120 6.35 -19.19 19.92
C VAL A 120 5.48 -18.87 18.72
N LEU A 121 4.17 -18.75 18.94
CA LEU A 121 3.21 -18.36 17.93
C LEU A 121 2.78 -16.92 18.20
N ALA A 122 3.05 -16.01 17.26
CA ALA A 122 2.80 -14.58 17.45
C ALA A 122 2.47 -13.89 16.12
N PRO A 123 1.72 -12.78 16.14
CA PRO A 123 1.42 -12.01 14.92
C PRO A 123 2.59 -11.13 14.44
N ILE A 124 3.69 -11.09 15.19
CA ILE A 124 4.87 -10.25 14.93
C ILE A 124 6.14 -11.00 15.36
N THR A 125 7.24 -10.75 14.67
CA THR A 125 8.55 -11.28 15.04
C THR A 125 9.31 -10.28 15.92
N GLN A 126 9.28 -10.48 17.24
CA GLN A 126 9.97 -9.66 18.24
C GLN A 126 10.82 -10.53 19.17
N ILE A 127 12.01 -10.92 18.70
CA ILE A 127 12.92 -11.79 19.44
C ILE A 127 14.02 -10.94 20.08
N PRO A 128 14.26 -11.05 21.41
CA PRO A 128 15.37 -10.35 22.05
C PRO A 128 16.73 -10.80 21.52
N PRO A 129 17.76 -9.92 21.55
CA PRO A 129 19.09 -10.22 21.03
C PRO A 129 19.71 -11.51 21.58
N GLU A 130 19.42 -11.86 22.84
CA GLU A 130 19.91 -13.06 23.50
C GLU A 130 19.36 -14.37 22.90
N LEU A 131 18.18 -14.30 22.27
CA LEU A 131 17.47 -15.47 21.73
C LEU A 131 17.47 -15.49 20.18
N GLU A 132 17.91 -14.42 19.52
CA GLU A 132 17.83 -14.24 18.06
C GLU A 132 18.47 -15.40 17.28
N LYS A 133 19.63 -15.89 17.74
CA LYS A 133 20.34 -17.03 17.09
C LYS A 133 19.81 -18.40 17.50
N MET A 134 18.87 -18.46 18.44
CA MET A 134 18.33 -19.71 19.00
C MET A 134 16.99 -20.09 18.37
N PHE A 135 16.27 -19.11 17.80
CA PHE A 135 15.02 -19.30 17.11
C PHE A 135 15.22 -19.33 15.59
N VAL A 136 14.60 -20.31 14.94
CA VAL A 136 14.27 -20.20 13.51
C VAL A 136 12.96 -19.45 13.37
N VAL A 137 12.86 -18.53 12.42
CA VAL A 137 11.61 -17.79 12.13
C VAL A 137 10.93 -18.44 10.94
N LEU A 138 9.66 -18.80 11.10
CA LEU A 138 8.78 -19.35 10.07
C LEU A 138 7.60 -18.39 9.86
N GLU A 139 7.19 -18.22 8.61
CA GLU A 139 6.01 -17.42 8.25
C GLU A 139 4.85 -18.36 7.97
N HIS A 140 3.73 -18.20 8.68
CA HIS A 140 2.50 -18.90 8.37
C HIS A 140 1.82 -18.21 7.18
N ALA A 141 1.99 -18.80 6.00
CA ALA A 141 1.48 -18.25 4.76
C ALA A 141 -0.05 -18.18 4.75
N LEU A 142 -0.58 -17.19 4.04
CA LEU A 142 -2.01 -17.06 3.79
C LEU A 142 -2.53 -18.23 2.92
N PRO A 143 -3.84 -18.53 2.97
CA PRO A 143 -4.45 -19.56 2.15
C PRO A 143 -4.10 -19.40 0.67
N ASP A 144 -3.65 -20.50 0.05
CA ASP A 144 -3.42 -20.54 -1.39
C ASP A 144 -4.73 -20.59 -2.18
N ARG A 145 -4.64 -20.49 -3.52
CA ARG A 145 -5.83 -20.46 -4.39
C ARG A 145 -6.71 -21.71 -4.22
N GLN A 146 -6.13 -22.87 -3.97
CA GLN A 146 -6.87 -24.11 -3.79
C GLN A 146 -7.57 -24.13 -2.44
N GLN A 147 -6.90 -23.71 -1.38
CA GLN A 147 -7.47 -23.56 -0.04
C GLN A 147 -8.61 -22.52 -0.03
N ILE A 148 -8.45 -21.39 -0.73
CA ILE A 148 -9.53 -20.38 -0.89
C ILE A 148 -10.75 -21.00 -1.58
N LEU A 149 -10.54 -21.83 -2.61
CA LEU A 149 -11.63 -22.53 -3.29
C LEU A 149 -12.33 -23.53 -2.37
N GLU A 150 -11.59 -24.24 -1.52
CA GLU A 150 -12.14 -25.15 -0.51
C GLU A 150 -12.99 -24.39 0.52
N ILE A 151 -12.49 -23.25 1.00
CA ILE A 151 -13.24 -22.36 1.91
C ILE A 151 -14.53 -21.88 1.22
N ALA A 152 -14.45 -21.42 -0.03
CA ALA A 152 -15.62 -20.95 -0.78
C ALA A 152 -16.68 -22.05 -0.93
N ARG A 153 -16.27 -23.29 -1.23
CA ARG A 153 -17.16 -24.46 -1.34
C ARG A 153 -17.72 -24.93 0.00
N GLY A 154 -16.98 -24.74 1.10
CA GLY A 154 -17.45 -25.03 2.45
C GLY A 154 -18.56 -24.08 2.90
N ILE A 155 -18.51 -22.82 2.44
CA ILE A 155 -19.49 -21.79 2.77
C ILE A 155 -20.69 -21.77 1.82
N ALA A 156 -20.45 -21.88 0.51
CA ALA A 156 -21.49 -21.93 -0.52
C ALA A 156 -21.89 -23.39 -0.80
N THR A 157 -22.92 -23.86 -0.10
CA THR A 157 -23.34 -25.27 -0.11
C THR A 157 -24.53 -25.55 -1.04
N GLU A 158 -25.29 -24.52 -1.41
CA GLU A 158 -26.46 -24.66 -2.28
C GLU A 158 -26.14 -24.43 -3.78
N PRO A 159 -26.88 -25.07 -4.70
CA PRO A 159 -26.69 -24.86 -6.14
C PRO A 159 -26.93 -23.40 -6.54
N GLY A 160 -25.96 -22.79 -7.20
CA GLY A 160 -26.04 -21.41 -7.69
C GLY A 160 -25.44 -20.35 -6.75
N GLU A 161 -25.11 -20.71 -5.51
CA GLU A 161 -24.44 -19.82 -4.56
C GLU A 161 -23.00 -19.49 -4.95
N LEU A 162 -22.27 -20.45 -5.54
CA LEU A 162 -20.93 -20.26 -6.07
C LEU A 162 -20.98 -20.22 -7.62
N PRO A 163 -20.63 -19.09 -8.25
CA PRO A 163 -20.58 -18.99 -9.71
C PRO A 163 -19.56 -19.94 -10.35
N GLU A 164 -19.81 -20.33 -11.60
CA GLU A 164 -18.84 -21.06 -12.44
C GLU A 164 -17.83 -20.12 -13.11
N ASP A 165 -16.86 -20.68 -13.83
CA ASP A 165 -15.90 -19.90 -14.61
C ASP A 165 -16.62 -19.08 -15.70
N PRO A 166 -16.21 -17.82 -15.96
CA PRO A 166 -15.01 -17.12 -15.47
C PRO A 166 -15.21 -16.34 -14.15
N ALA A 167 -16.43 -16.26 -13.62
CA ALA A 167 -16.74 -15.48 -12.42
C ALA A 167 -16.07 -16.09 -11.17
N LEU A 168 -15.92 -17.42 -11.12
CA LEU A 168 -15.16 -18.09 -10.07
C LEU A 168 -13.72 -17.59 -9.98
N GLN A 169 -13.02 -17.40 -11.11
CA GLN A 169 -11.65 -16.88 -11.10
C GLN A 169 -11.59 -15.48 -10.50
N GLN A 170 -12.55 -14.61 -10.82
CA GLN A 170 -12.62 -13.26 -10.26
C GLN A 170 -12.84 -13.27 -8.74
N ILE A 171 -13.62 -14.22 -8.23
CA ILE A 171 -13.86 -14.42 -6.80
C ILE A 171 -12.57 -14.86 -6.10
N LEU A 172 -11.87 -15.85 -6.68
CA LEU A 172 -10.60 -16.34 -6.13
C LEU A 172 -9.51 -15.26 -6.19
N ASP A 173 -9.46 -14.45 -7.24
CA ASP A 173 -8.55 -13.31 -7.36
C ASP A 173 -8.88 -12.22 -6.32
N ALA A 174 -10.17 -11.94 -6.09
CA ALA A 174 -10.60 -10.99 -5.08
C ALA A 174 -10.26 -11.46 -3.65
N ALA A 175 -10.38 -12.76 -3.38
CA ALA A 175 -10.10 -13.37 -2.07
C ALA A 175 -8.61 -13.68 -1.84
N ALA A 176 -7.78 -13.70 -2.88
CA ALA A 176 -6.34 -13.93 -2.75
C ALA A 176 -5.70 -12.93 -1.78
N GLY A 177 -4.90 -13.42 -0.84
CA GLY A 177 -4.26 -12.56 0.18
C GLY A 177 -5.16 -12.15 1.34
N LEU A 178 -6.36 -12.71 1.46
CA LEU A 178 -7.13 -12.70 2.70
C LEU A 178 -6.64 -13.82 3.62
N THR A 179 -6.78 -13.62 4.93
CA THR A 179 -6.71 -14.74 5.88
C THR A 179 -7.93 -15.66 5.68
N ARG A 180 -7.87 -16.92 6.16
CA ARG A 180 -9.04 -17.83 6.08
C ARG A 180 -10.28 -17.23 6.72
N VAL A 181 -10.16 -16.68 7.92
CA VAL A 181 -11.28 -16.04 8.64
C VAL A 181 -11.84 -14.85 7.85
N GLU A 182 -10.98 -14.06 7.21
CA GLU A 182 -11.43 -12.96 6.36
C GLU A 182 -12.17 -13.45 5.11
N ALA A 183 -11.67 -14.52 4.46
CA ALA A 183 -12.32 -15.14 3.30
C ALA A 183 -13.69 -15.73 3.67
N GLU A 184 -13.79 -16.48 4.77
CA GLU A 184 -15.05 -17.05 5.28
C GLU A 184 -16.09 -15.95 5.54
N ASN A 185 -15.70 -14.90 6.26
CA ASN A 185 -16.57 -13.76 6.52
C ASN A 185 -16.97 -13.04 5.22
N ALA A 186 -16.07 -12.94 4.25
CA ALA A 186 -16.33 -12.30 2.97
C ALA A 186 -17.33 -13.07 2.11
N PHE A 187 -17.15 -14.39 2.01
CA PHE A 187 -18.09 -15.26 1.30
C PHE A 187 -19.45 -15.27 1.97
N SER A 188 -19.49 -15.42 3.31
CA SER A 188 -20.72 -15.41 4.09
C SER A 188 -21.51 -14.11 3.91
N LEU A 189 -20.82 -12.95 3.98
CA LEU A 189 -21.48 -11.66 3.77
C LEU A 189 -22.01 -11.50 2.35
N SER A 190 -21.30 -12.02 1.35
CA SER A 190 -21.75 -11.98 -0.04
C SER A 190 -23.02 -12.82 -0.24
N LEU A 191 -23.07 -14.03 0.32
CA LEU A 191 -24.27 -14.86 0.28
C LEU A 191 -25.47 -14.17 0.93
N VAL A 192 -25.29 -13.53 2.08
CA VAL A 192 -26.37 -12.80 2.75
C VAL A 192 -26.88 -11.62 1.91
N ARG A 193 -25.99 -10.90 1.23
CA ARG A 193 -26.36 -9.68 0.47
C ARG A 193 -26.92 -9.96 -0.91
N GLN A 194 -26.35 -10.93 -1.60
CA GLN A 194 -26.61 -11.17 -3.03
C GLN A 194 -27.15 -12.59 -3.32
N GLN A 195 -27.32 -13.44 -2.31
CA GLN A 195 -27.65 -14.87 -2.46
C GLN A 195 -26.65 -15.65 -3.31
N GLN A 196 -25.47 -15.05 -3.53
CA GLN A 196 -24.41 -15.57 -4.37
C GLN A 196 -23.08 -14.93 -3.94
N VAL A 197 -21.99 -15.69 -4.05
CA VAL A 197 -20.64 -15.17 -3.83
C VAL A 197 -20.25 -14.24 -4.98
N THR A 198 -19.89 -13.01 -4.66
CA THR A 198 -19.57 -11.95 -5.62
C THR A 198 -18.23 -11.30 -5.27
N ALA A 199 -17.41 -11.06 -6.31
CA ALA A 199 -16.10 -10.43 -6.16
C ALA A 199 -16.18 -9.02 -5.54
N ASP A 200 -17.25 -8.26 -5.80
CA ASP A 200 -17.41 -6.89 -5.29
C ASP A 200 -17.54 -6.83 -3.76
N THR A 201 -18.33 -7.73 -3.16
CA THR A 201 -18.46 -7.80 -1.70
C THR A 201 -17.16 -8.21 -1.03
N ILE A 202 -16.46 -9.20 -1.60
CA ILE A 202 -15.16 -9.68 -1.10
C ILE A 202 -14.14 -8.54 -1.17
N TRP A 203 -14.07 -7.85 -2.31
CA TRP A 203 -13.22 -6.68 -2.48
C TRP A 203 -13.57 -5.58 -1.46
N GLY A 204 -14.86 -5.37 -1.22
CA GLY A 204 -15.44 -4.60 -0.12
C GLY A 204 -14.73 -4.81 1.21
N LEU A 205 -14.78 -6.04 1.71
CA LEU A 205 -14.26 -6.41 3.02
C LEU A 205 -12.73 -6.47 3.06
N LYS A 206 -12.10 -7.01 2.01
CA LYS A 206 -10.63 -7.01 1.86
C LYS A 206 -10.07 -5.60 1.97
N SER A 207 -10.69 -4.68 1.25
CA SER A 207 -10.37 -3.25 1.35
C SER A 207 -10.53 -2.78 2.79
N GLN A 208 -11.67 -3.03 3.44
CA GLN A 208 -11.88 -2.54 4.81
C GLN A 208 -10.86 -3.10 5.80
N SER A 209 -10.51 -4.39 5.72
CA SER A 209 -9.55 -5.02 6.65
C SER A 209 -8.13 -4.50 6.45
N LEU A 210 -7.66 -4.47 5.21
CA LEU A 210 -6.31 -4.01 4.86
C LEU A 210 -6.09 -2.52 5.15
N LEU A 211 -7.15 -1.71 5.20
CA LEU A 211 -7.07 -0.26 5.48
C LEU A 211 -7.23 0.08 6.98
N LYS A 212 -7.52 -0.89 7.87
CA LYS A 212 -7.71 -0.64 9.32
C LYS A 212 -6.49 0.02 9.99
N GLY A 213 -5.29 -0.14 9.41
CA GLY A 213 -4.05 0.46 9.90
C GLY A 213 -3.84 1.94 9.52
N GLY A 214 -4.69 2.52 8.66
CA GLY A 214 -4.57 3.91 8.20
C GLY A 214 -3.36 4.21 7.31
N LEU A 215 -2.55 3.20 6.95
CA LEU A 215 -1.37 3.34 6.09
C LEU A 215 -1.74 3.64 4.63
N VAL A 216 -2.85 3.05 4.18
CA VAL A 216 -3.40 3.19 2.84
C VAL A 216 -4.88 3.54 3.00
N SER A 217 -5.41 4.36 2.09
CA SER A 217 -6.85 4.63 1.98
C SER A 217 -7.35 4.23 0.60
N LEU A 218 -8.61 3.82 0.50
CA LEU A 218 -9.23 3.44 -0.78
C LEU A 218 -10.14 4.54 -1.28
N HIS A 219 -9.93 4.94 -2.53
CA HIS A 219 -10.83 5.84 -3.24
C HIS A 219 -11.79 5.05 -4.14
N ARG A 220 -13.08 5.12 -3.82
CA ARG A 220 -14.20 4.62 -4.65
C ARG A 220 -14.93 5.82 -5.25
N GLY A 221 -14.32 6.45 -6.24
CA GLY A 221 -14.91 7.57 -6.96
C GLY A 221 -15.74 7.11 -8.16
N THR A 222 -16.75 7.90 -8.51
CA THR A 222 -17.54 7.72 -9.74
C THR A 222 -16.98 8.54 -10.92
N GLN A 223 -15.87 9.26 -10.75
CA GLN A 223 -15.27 10.10 -11.79
C GLN A 223 -14.50 9.24 -12.80
N ASP A 224 -14.69 9.50 -14.09
CA ASP A 224 -13.93 8.93 -15.20
C ASP A 224 -13.20 10.06 -15.96
N PHE A 225 -12.55 9.70 -17.07
CA PHE A 225 -11.80 10.66 -17.88
C PHE A 225 -12.67 11.73 -18.55
N ASP A 226 -13.98 11.54 -18.68
CA ASP A 226 -14.88 12.53 -19.25
C ASP A 226 -15.12 13.69 -18.27
N GLY A 227 -15.07 13.40 -16.97
CA GLY A 227 -15.08 14.40 -15.90
C GLY A 227 -13.77 15.21 -15.75
N LEU A 228 -12.80 15.07 -16.66
CA LEU A 228 -11.51 15.77 -16.61
C LEU A 228 -11.21 16.54 -17.90
N GLY A 229 -10.97 17.85 -17.80
CA GLY A 229 -10.48 18.64 -18.93
C GLY A 229 -8.98 18.44 -19.19
N GLY A 230 -8.61 18.14 -20.44
CA GLY A 230 -7.22 18.07 -20.90
C GLY A 230 -6.50 16.75 -20.66
N MET A 231 -5.16 16.81 -20.62
CA MET A 231 -4.25 15.66 -20.38
C MET A 231 -4.39 14.53 -21.42
N ALA A 232 -4.68 14.89 -22.68
CA ALA A 232 -5.03 13.91 -23.71
C ALA A 232 -3.94 12.85 -23.94
N ALA A 233 -2.68 13.25 -23.99
CA ALA A 233 -1.56 12.33 -24.20
C ALA A 233 -1.36 11.40 -22.99
N LEU A 234 -1.45 11.94 -21.76
CA LEU A 234 -1.35 11.14 -20.53
C LEU A 234 -2.49 10.13 -20.42
N LYS A 235 -3.75 10.56 -20.66
CA LYS A 235 -4.92 9.67 -20.68
C LYS A 235 -4.79 8.56 -21.73
N ALA A 236 -4.34 8.90 -22.93
CA ALA A 236 -4.14 7.92 -24.00
C ALA A 236 -3.04 6.91 -23.66
N PHE A 237 -1.93 7.38 -23.06
CA PHE A 237 -0.84 6.52 -22.60
C PHE A 237 -1.31 5.52 -21.54
N THR A 238 -1.91 6.00 -20.44
CA THR A 238 -2.32 5.14 -19.32
C THR A 238 -3.42 4.16 -19.71
N ARG A 239 -4.43 4.62 -20.48
CA ARG A 239 -5.47 3.73 -21.02
C ARG A 239 -4.86 2.62 -21.87
N ARG A 240 -3.87 2.94 -22.71
CA ARG A 240 -3.22 1.97 -23.60
C ARG A 240 -2.37 0.95 -22.84
N VAL A 241 -1.61 1.36 -21.82
CA VAL A 241 -0.72 0.44 -21.10
C VAL A 241 -1.47 -0.43 -20.09
N LEU A 242 -2.54 0.07 -19.49
CA LEU A 242 -3.31 -0.66 -18.47
C LEU A 242 -4.42 -1.55 -19.02
N ARG A 243 -4.95 -1.26 -20.22
CA ARG A 243 -5.93 -2.12 -20.89
C ARG A 243 -5.30 -3.19 -21.77
N GLN A 244 -4.00 -3.11 -22.05
CA GLN A 244 -3.32 -4.19 -22.74
C GLN A 244 -3.31 -5.41 -21.81
N PRO A 245 -3.85 -6.57 -22.24
CA PRO A 245 -3.68 -7.80 -21.47
C PRO A 245 -2.18 -8.02 -21.37
N SER A 246 -1.65 -7.92 -20.15
CA SER A 246 -0.24 -8.21 -19.94
C SER A 246 -0.06 -9.68 -20.31
N ARG A 247 0.54 -9.91 -21.49
CA ARG A 247 1.09 -11.22 -21.88
C ARG A 247 1.82 -11.76 -20.67
N ASP A 248 1.72 -13.06 -20.38
CA ASP A 248 2.13 -13.80 -19.17
C ASP A 248 3.53 -13.49 -18.56
N ASN A 249 4.30 -12.57 -19.12
CA ASN A 249 5.55 -12.01 -18.63
C ASN A 249 5.34 -10.74 -17.77
N PRO A 250 5.53 -10.83 -16.43
CA PRO A 250 5.44 -9.69 -15.52
C PRO A 250 6.37 -8.52 -15.89
N ARG A 251 7.50 -8.76 -16.56
CA ARG A 251 8.46 -7.71 -16.97
C ARG A 251 7.93 -6.75 -18.04
N LYS A 252 6.79 -7.06 -18.66
CA LYS A 252 6.13 -6.18 -19.65
C LYS A 252 4.97 -5.37 -19.06
N ARG A 253 4.68 -5.53 -17.77
CA ARG A 253 3.64 -4.74 -17.07
C ARG A 253 4.14 -3.32 -16.88
N ALA A 254 3.26 -2.35 -17.10
CA ALA A 254 3.54 -0.97 -16.76
C ALA A 254 3.58 -0.81 -15.23
N ARG A 255 4.60 -0.13 -14.74
CA ARG A 255 4.89 0.09 -13.32
C ARG A 255 4.30 1.39 -12.82
N GLY A 256 4.36 2.45 -13.62
CA GLY A 256 3.87 3.74 -13.16
C GLY A 256 4.36 4.96 -13.91
N VAL A 257 3.84 6.12 -13.49
CA VAL A 257 4.21 7.44 -14.00
C VAL A 257 4.45 8.43 -12.87
N LEU A 258 5.38 9.36 -13.12
CA LEU A 258 5.59 10.53 -12.27
C LEU A 258 4.95 11.76 -12.94
N LEU A 259 4.06 12.44 -12.22
CA LEU A 259 3.36 13.64 -12.69
C LEU A 259 3.95 14.89 -12.04
N LEU A 260 4.63 15.70 -12.85
CA LEU A 260 5.17 17.00 -12.44
C LEU A 260 4.24 18.10 -12.89
N SER A 261 3.80 18.97 -11.98
CA SER A 261 3.10 20.20 -12.38
C SER A 261 2.97 21.21 -11.26
N PRO A 262 2.67 22.48 -11.59
CA PRO A 262 2.16 23.43 -10.61
C PRO A 262 0.96 22.85 -9.82
N PRO A 263 0.73 23.31 -8.58
CA PRO A 263 -0.43 22.90 -7.81
C PRO A 263 -1.72 23.33 -8.53
N GLY A 264 -2.78 22.52 -8.41
CA GLY A 264 -4.08 22.83 -9.01
C GLY A 264 -4.29 22.39 -10.47
N CYS A 265 -3.31 21.75 -11.11
CA CYS A 265 -3.43 21.23 -12.49
C CYS A 265 -4.11 19.86 -12.61
N GLY A 266 -4.77 19.34 -11.56
CA GLY A 266 -5.62 18.14 -11.65
C GLY A 266 -4.91 16.78 -11.55
N LYS A 267 -3.67 16.71 -11.07
CA LYS A 267 -2.92 15.44 -10.87
C LYS A 267 -3.69 14.41 -10.04
N SER A 268 -4.15 14.78 -8.84
CA SER A 268 -4.88 13.87 -7.97
C SER A 268 -6.27 13.50 -8.54
N ALA A 269 -6.88 14.38 -9.33
CA ALA A 269 -8.14 14.10 -10.02
C ALA A 269 -7.94 13.09 -11.16
N PHE A 270 -6.83 13.18 -11.90
CA PHE A 270 -6.42 12.20 -12.90
C PHE A 270 -6.27 10.79 -12.30
N CYS A 271 -5.57 10.63 -11.17
CA CYS A 271 -5.39 9.32 -10.54
C CYS A 271 -6.73 8.67 -10.17
N LYS A 272 -7.62 9.47 -9.58
CA LYS A 272 -8.96 9.02 -9.17
C LYS A 272 -9.80 8.57 -10.37
N ALA A 273 -9.76 9.33 -11.46
CA ALA A 273 -10.46 9.00 -12.68
C ALA A 273 -9.85 7.80 -13.43
N LEU A 274 -8.54 7.61 -13.35
CA LEU A 274 -7.83 6.51 -13.99
C LEU A 274 -8.34 5.16 -13.48
N GLY A 275 -8.53 5.01 -12.17
CA GLY A 275 -9.04 3.75 -11.61
C GLY A 275 -10.36 3.33 -12.23
N LYS A 276 -11.35 4.24 -12.27
CA LYS A 276 -12.65 3.95 -12.92
C LYS A 276 -12.47 3.63 -14.41
N GLU A 277 -11.66 4.41 -15.11
CA GLU A 277 -11.39 4.23 -16.55
C GLU A 277 -10.84 2.84 -16.88
N VAL A 278 -10.02 2.25 -16.00
CA VAL A 278 -9.42 0.93 -16.22
C VAL A 278 -10.07 -0.20 -15.40
N GLY A 279 -11.16 0.11 -14.68
CA GLY A 279 -11.86 -0.86 -13.83
C GLY A 279 -11.02 -1.36 -12.64
N ARG A 280 -10.10 -0.53 -12.13
CA ARG A 280 -9.21 -0.87 -11.00
C ARG A 280 -9.46 0.05 -9.80
N PRO A 281 -9.37 -0.46 -8.57
CA PRO A 281 -9.40 0.35 -7.35
C PRO A 281 -8.21 1.32 -7.29
N VAL A 282 -8.45 2.48 -6.67
CA VAL A 282 -7.41 3.49 -6.44
C VAL A 282 -7.03 3.50 -4.96
N LEU A 283 -5.83 3.02 -4.66
CA LEU A 283 -5.21 3.10 -3.35
C LEU A 283 -4.50 4.45 -3.23
N ILE A 284 -4.62 5.12 -2.10
CA ILE A 284 -3.90 6.36 -1.80
C ILE A 284 -3.00 6.07 -0.61
N LEU A 285 -1.70 6.10 -0.85
CA LEU A 285 -0.68 5.92 0.18
C LEU A 285 -0.45 7.26 0.90
N ASP A 286 -0.72 7.30 2.20
CA ASP A 286 -0.39 8.46 3.02
C ASP A 286 1.05 8.33 3.52
N VAL A 287 1.98 9.02 2.86
CA VAL A 287 3.40 8.99 3.22
C VAL A 287 3.65 9.60 4.61
N GLY A 288 2.80 10.53 5.06
CA GLY A 288 2.89 11.09 6.40
C GLY A 288 2.60 10.05 7.49
N SER A 289 1.63 9.15 7.25
CA SER A 289 1.29 8.07 8.18
C SER A 289 2.42 7.04 8.39
N LEU A 290 3.33 6.93 7.40
CA LEU A 290 4.51 6.05 7.46
C LEU A 290 5.58 6.59 8.42
N MET A 291 5.61 7.90 8.66
CA MET A 291 6.60 8.56 9.52
C MET A 291 6.19 8.43 11.00
N GLY A 292 6.67 7.37 11.67
CA GLY A 292 6.56 7.21 13.12
C GLY A 292 7.66 7.95 13.90
N SER A 293 7.40 8.28 15.16
CA SER A 293 8.37 8.91 16.08
C SER A 293 9.49 7.97 16.56
N LEU A 294 9.37 6.67 16.28
CA LEU A 294 10.31 5.62 16.69
C LEU A 294 10.99 4.99 15.47
N VAL A 295 12.32 4.96 15.50
CA VAL A 295 13.18 4.30 14.48
C VAL A 295 12.86 2.80 14.45
N GLY A 296 12.60 2.24 13.27
CA GLY A 296 12.23 0.82 13.06
C GLY A 296 10.74 0.61 12.79
N LEU A 297 9.86 1.28 13.56
CA LEU A 297 8.40 1.21 13.36
C LEU A 297 7.99 1.75 11.98
N SER A 298 8.67 2.79 11.50
CA SER A 298 8.41 3.40 10.19
C SER A 298 8.80 2.48 9.02
N GLU A 299 9.87 1.69 9.17
CA GLU A 299 10.30 0.70 8.17
C GLU A 299 9.34 -0.49 8.11
N GLU A 300 8.89 -0.99 9.26
CA GLU A 300 7.87 -2.03 9.36
C GLU A 300 6.54 -1.58 8.73
N ARG A 301 6.08 -0.36 9.05
CA ARG A 301 4.89 0.24 8.44
C ARG A 301 5.02 0.41 6.93
N THR A 302 6.18 0.82 6.45
CA THR A 302 6.44 0.92 5.00
C THR A 302 6.34 -0.46 4.35
N ARG A 303 6.97 -1.49 4.92
CA ARG A 303 6.88 -2.87 4.43
C ARG A 303 5.44 -3.37 4.44
N GLN A 304 4.70 -3.10 5.51
CA GLN A 304 3.29 -3.48 5.63
C GLN A 304 2.42 -2.77 4.59
N ALA A 305 2.61 -1.47 4.37
CA ALA A 305 1.88 -0.71 3.36
C ALA A 305 2.13 -1.25 1.94
N LEU A 306 3.38 -1.58 1.62
CA LEU A 306 3.75 -2.18 0.33
C LEU A 306 3.13 -3.58 0.14
N ARG A 307 3.15 -4.42 1.19
CA ARG A 307 2.48 -5.74 1.19
C ARG A 307 0.96 -5.59 0.97
N ILE A 308 0.33 -4.61 1.62
CA ILE A 308 -1.10 -4.30 1.43
C ILE A 308 -1.37 -3.91 -0.02
N ILE A 309 -0.52 -3.05 -0.60
CA ILE A 309 -0.64 -2.62 -1.99
C ILE A 309 -0.54 -3.81 -2.95
N ASP A 310 0.46 -4.68 -2.77
CA ASP A 310 0.64 -5.88 -3.60
C ASP A 310 -0.54 -6.84 -3.48
N ALA A 311 -1.04 -7.05 -2.26
CA ALA A 311 -2.21 -7.89 -2.01
C ALA A 311 -3.47 -7.31 -2.68
N MET A 312 -3.53 -6.01 -2.91
CA MET A 312 -4.65 -5.31 -3.56
C MET A 312 -4.51 -5.24 -5.09
N ALA A 313 -3.58 -5.95 -5.71
CA ALA A 313 -3.53 -6.07 -7.16
C ALA A 313 -4.78 -6.81 -7.71
N PRO A 314 -5.30 -6.44 -8.90
CA PRO A 314 -4.85 -5.34 -9.75
C PRO A 314 -5.33 -3.96 -9.24
N ALA A 315 -4.43 -2.98 -9.09
CA ALA A 315 -4.77 -1.68 -8.52
C ALA A 315 -4.00 -0.52 -9.17
N VAL A 316 -4.53 0.69 -9.00
CA VAL A 316 -3.81 1.96 -9.19
C VAL A 316 -3.42 2.48 -7.81
N VAL A 317 -2.15 2.85 -7.62
CA VAL A 317 -1.66 3.44 -6.36
C VAL A 317 -1.29 4.88 -6.60
N MET A 318 -1.89 5.79 -5.85
CA MET A 318 -1.55 7.20 -5.84
C MET A 318 -0.64 7.51 -4.65
N ILE A 319 0.45 8.19 -4.93
CA ILE A 319 1.33 8.77 -3.91
C ILE A 319 1.39 10.26 -4.19
N ASP A 320 0.65 11.03 -3.40
CA ASP A 320 0.49 12.46 -3.61
C ASP A 320 1.65 13.23 -2.96
N GLU A 321 2.15 14.24 -3.66
CA GLU A 321 3.17 15.19 -3.19
C GLU A 321 4.38 14.48 -2.60
N VAL A 322 4.94 13.52 -3.35
CA VAL A 322 6.08 12.71 -2.90
C VAL A 322 7.22 13.58 -2.36
N GLU A 323 7.45 14.75 -2.96
CA GLU A 323 8.47 15.73 -2.56
C GLU A 323 8.32 16.23 -1.12
N LYS A 324 7.11 16.29 -0.57
CA LYS A 324 6.90 16.75 0.82
C LYS A 324 7.45 15.74 1.80
N ALA A 325 7.34 14.46 1.47
CA ALA A 325 7.89 13.40 2.28
C ALA A 325 9.43 13.34 2.18
N PHE A 326 10.01 13.81 1.07
CA PHE A 326 11.46 13.90 0.86
C PHE A 326 12.11 15.18 1.41
N ALA A 327 11.34 16.23 1.68
CA ALA A 327 11.88 17.53 2.09
C ALA A 327 12.72 17.46 3.39
N GLY A 328 12.49 16.46 4.25
CA GLY A 328 13.25 16.21 5.48
C GLY A 328 14.57 15.45 5.29
N VAL A 329 14.77 14.76 4.16
CA VAL A 329 15.97 13.92 3.90
C VAL A 329 17.25 14.77 3.82
N ASN A 330 17.12 16.05 3.46
CA ASN A 330 18.24 16.99 3.36
C ASN A 330 18.41 17.87 4.62
N GLY A 331 17.62 17.66 5.67
CA GLY A 331 17.70 18.39 6.93
C GLY A 331 18.66 17.72 7.92
N ILE A 332 19.44 18.51 8.66
CA ILE A 332 20.53 18.07 9.58
C ILE A 332 20.03 17.25 10.80
N GLY A 333 18.73 16.96 10.92
CA GLY A 333 18.14 16.37 12.13
C GLY A 333 17.48 15.00 11.97
N ASP A 334 17.26 14.48 10.75
CA ASP A 334 16.50 13.24 10.56
C ASP A 334 17.43 12.04 10.29
N SER A 335 17.28 10.99 11.09
CA SER A 335 18.24 9.90 11.36
C SER A 335 18.49 8.90 10.20
N GLY A 336 18.36 9.34 8.95
CA GLY A 336 18.45 8.48 7.76
C GLY A 336 17.27 7.52 7.59
N VAL A 337 16.28 7.57 8.48
CA VAL A 337 15.08 6.72 8.47
C VAL A 337 14.21 7.00 7.24
N ALA A 338 13.95 8.28 6.95
CA ALA A 338 13.26 8.69 5.73
C ALA A 338 13.97 8.14 4.48
N SER A 339 15.29 8.34 4.37
CA SER A 339 16.10 7.83 3.25
C SER A 339 16.00 6.31 3.07
N ARG A 340 16.05 5.53 4.15
CA ARG A 340 15.89 4.07 4.10
C ARG A 340 14.49 3.64 3.67
N MET A 341 13.43 4.23 4.22
CA MET A 341 12.06 3.94 3.81
C MET A 341 11.84 4.22 2.33
N PHE A 342 12.37 5.33 1.83
CA PHE A 342 12.28 5.63 0.41
C PHE A 342 13.13 4.71 -0.45
N GLY A 343 14.30 4.27 0.04
CA GLY A 343 15.06 3.20 -0.57
C GLY A 343 14.22 1.93 -0.73
N MET A 344 13.45 1.55 0.30
CA MET A 344 12.54 0.40 0.25
C MET A 344 11.42 0.61 -0.78
N PHE A 345 10.76 1.76 -0.77
CA PHE A 345 9.71 2.10 -1.74
C PHE A 345 10.23 2.04 -3.18
N LEU A 346 11.40 2.62 -3.41
CA LEU A 346 12.04 2.66 -4.71
C LEU A 346 12.51 1.28 -5.21
N SER A 347 13.00 0.43 -4.31
CA SER A 347 13.31 -0.97 -4.63
C SER A 347 12.03 -1.71 -5.00
N TRP A 348 10.98 -1.55 -4.21
CA TRP A 348 9.69 -2.17 -4.48
C TRP A 348 9.10 -1.74 -5.83
N LEU A 349 9.14 -0.45 -6.17
CA LEU A 349 8.72 0.06 -7.48
C LEU A 349 9.47 -0.61 -8.65
N ASN A 350 10.72 -1.02 -8.40
CA ASN A 350 11.55 -1.68 -9.40
C ASN A 350 11.36 -3.20 -9.47
N ASP A 351 10.99 -3.84 -8.36
CA ASP A 351 11.08 -5.28 -8.20
C ASP A 351 9.72 -5.97 -8.08
N HIS A 352 8.63 -5.22 -7.87
CA HIS A 352 7.31 -5.83 -7.72
C HIS A 352 6.87 -6.58 -9.00
N GLU A 353 6.18 -7.70 -8.83
CA GLU A 353 5.59 -8.48 -9.93
C GLU A 353 4.06 -8.36 -9.99
N SER A 354 3.46 -7.72 -8.98
CA SER A 354 2.02 -7.49 -8.86
C SER A 354 1.49 -6.60 -10.00
N ASP A 355 0.19 -6.74 -10.34
CA ASP A 355 -0.46 -5.89 -11.36
C ASP A 355 -0.86 -4.53 -10.78
N VAL A 356 0.12 -3.83 -10.23
CA VAL A 356 -0.02 -2.52 -9.60
C VAL A 356 0.56 -1.44 -10.51
N PHE A 357 -0.19 -0.35 -10.67
CA PHE A 357 0.27 0.83 -11.42
C PHE A 357 0.38 2.05 -10.51
N VAL A 358 1.59 2.55 -10.35
CA VAL A 358 1.90 3.64 -9.42
C VAL A 358 1.82 5.00 -10.13
N VAL A 359 1.11 5.95 -9.53
CA VAL A 359 1.07 7.35 -9.94
C VAL A 359 1.63 8.21 -8.82
N CYS A 360 2.84 8.69 -9.01
CA CYS A 360 3.47 9.64 -8.10
C CYS A 360 3.19 11.06 -8.60
N THR A 361 2.86 11.99 -7.70
CA THR A 361 2.71 13.40 -8.05
C THR A 361 3.79 14.22 -7.36
N ALA A 362 4.28 15.27 -8.04
CA ALA A 362 5.11 16.27 -7.41
C ALA A 362 4.89 17.68 -7.97
N ASN A 363 5.07 18.66 -7.10
CA ASN A 363 5.02 20.08 -7.44
C ASN A 363 6.39 20.76 -7.46
N ASP A 364 7.40 20.17 -6.80
CA ASP A 364 8.73 20.72 -6.67
C ASP A 364 9.80 19.66 -6.91
N VAL A 365 10.42 19.73 -8.09
CA VAL A 365 11.45 18.76 -8.50
C VAL A 365 12.77 18.92 -7.75
N SER A 366 13.04 20.08 -7.15
CA SER A 366 14.30 20.33 -6.42
C SER A 366 14.41 19.51 -5.13
N LYS A 367 13.26 19.10 -4.59
CA LYS A 367 13.13 18.28 -3.37
C LYS A 367 13.05 16.79 -3.66
N LEU A 368 12.93 16.41 -4.92
CA LEU A 368 12.94 15.00 -5.30
C LEU A 368 14.38 14.46 -5.30
N PRO A 369 14.59 13.25 -4.77
CA PRO A 369 15.86 12.57 -4.93
C PRO A 369 16.18 12.39 -6.42
N PRO A 370 17.47 12.51 -6.84
CA PRO A 370 17.88 12.27 -8.22
C PRO A 370 17.42 10.91 -8.77
N GLU A 371 17.22 9.92 -7.89
CA GLU A 371 16.72 8.58 -8.19
C GLU A 371 15.31 8.59 -8.81
N PHE A 372 14.44 9.55 -8.47
CA PHE A 372 13.10 9.69 -9.08
C PHE A 372 13.15 10.27 -10.49
N ALA A 373 14.20 11.00 -10.82
CA ALA A 373 14.40 11.58 -12.14
C ALA A 373 15.08 10.62 -13.13
N ARG A 374 15.53 9.44 -12.68
CA ARG A 374 16.12 8.42 -13.56
C ARG A 374 15.03 7.66 -14.30
N SER A 375 15.10 7.68 -15.63
CA SER A 375 14.13 7.15 -16.59
C SER A 375 13.90 5.63 -16.57
N GLU A 376 14.49 4.90 -15.62
CA GLU A 376 14.42 3.44 -15.54
C GLU A 376 13.33 2.94 -14.56
N ARG A 377 12.80 3.82 -13.71
CA ARG A 377 11.87 3.45 -12.61
C ARG A 377 10.40 3.68 -12.91
N PHE A 378 10.12 4.66 -13.78
CA PHE A 378 8.78 4.96 -14.27
C PHE A 378 8.73 4.72 -15.77
N ASP A 379 7.59 4.26 -16.27
CA ASP A 379 7.35 4.14 -17.71
C ASP A 379 7.27 5.51 -18.40
N GLY A 380 7.06 6.58 -17.63
CA GLY A 380 7.12 7.96 -18.11
C GLY A 380 7.08 9.00 -17.00
N VAL A 381 7.83 10.08 -17.19
CA VAL A 381 7.71 11.31 -16.40
C VAL A 381 6.94 12.32 -17.24
N PHE A 382 5.75 12.69 -16.78
CA PHE A 382 4.85 13.61 -17.49
C PHE A 382 4.84 14.98 -16.82
N PHE A 383 4.99 16.02 -17.63
CA PHE A 383 4.79 17.40 -17.20
C PHE A 383 3.39 17.88 -17.62
N LEU A 384 2.62 18.35 -16.65
CA LEU A 384 1.33 19.01 -16.88
C LEU A 384 1.55 20.52 -16.68
N ASP A 385 1.48 21.28 -17.76
CA ASP A 385 1.52 22.74 -17.66
C ASP A 385 0.13 23.29 -17.31
N LEU A 386 0.01 24.61 -17.20
CA LEU A 386 -1.26 25.31 -17.17
C LEU A 386 -2.12 24.88 -18.37
N PRO A 387 -3.44 24.71 -18.18
CA PRO A 387 -4.31 24.25 -19.25
C PRO A 387 -4.33 25.26 -20.40
N SER A 388 -4.29 24.75 -21.62
CA SER A 388 -4.51 25.53 -22.84
C SER A 388 -5.94 26.09 -22.89
N ARG A 389 -6.21 27.02 -23.82
CA ARG A 389 -7.55 27.60 -23.96
C ARG A 389 -8.64 26.53 -24.20
N GLU A 390 -8.37 25.57 -25.08
CA GLU A 390 -9.30 24.46 -25.37
C GLU A 390 -9.54 23.59 -24.12
N GLU A 391 -8.49 23.33 -23.33
CA GLU A 391 -8.62 22.58 -22.08
C GLU A 391 -9.41 23.37 -21.03
N LYS A 392 -9.18 24.69 -20.92
CA LYS A 392 -9.96 25.57 -20.04
C LYS A 392 -11.42 25.62 -20.43
N ASP A 393 -11.74 25.67 -21.71
CA ASP A 393 -13.13 25.66 -22.18
C ASP A 393 -13.87 24.39 -21.71
N ARG A 394 -13.21 23.22 -21.74
CA ARG A 394 -13.74 21.97 -21.17
C ARG A 394 -13.86 22.03 -19.65
N ILE A 395 -12.83 22.54 -18.95
CA ILE A 395 -12.83 22.68 -17.49
C ILE A 395 -13.99 23.58 -17.02
N TRP A 396 -14.22 24.70 -17.70
CA TRP A 396 -15.34 25.60 -17.43
C TRP A 396 -16.68 24.90 -17.64
N ALA A 397 -16.84 24.13 -18.72
CA ALA A 397 -18.08 23.39 -18.96
C ALA A 397 -18.38 22.41 -17.81
N ILE A 398 -17.39 21.63 -17.39
CA ILE A 398 -17.52 20.66 -16.29
C ILE A 398 -17.94 21.35 -14.99
N TYR A 399 -17.26 22.43 -14.59
CA TYR A 399 -17.53 23.07 -13.31
C TYR A 399 -18.76 23.98 -13.33
N ARG A 400 -19.15 24.54 -14.47
CA ARG A 400 -20.43 25.26 -14.58
C ARG A 400 -21.60 24.30 -14.41
N ASP A 401 -21.55 23.14 -15.06
CA ASP A 401 -22.56 22.10 -14.90
C ASP A 401 -22.63 21.60 -13.44
N LEU A 402 -21.48 21.30 -12.83
CA LEU A 402 -21.40 20.82 -11.46
C LEU A 402 -21.99 21.78 -10.42
N TYR A 403 -21.85 23.10 -10.64
CA TYR A 403 -22.34 24.13 -9.72
C TYR A 403 -23.58 24.87 -10.25
N GLU A 404 -24.23 24.34 -11.29
CA GLU A 404 -25.47 24.87 -11.87
C GLU A 404 -25.37 26.35 -12.29
N ILE A 405 -24.21 26.76 -12.80
CA ILE A 405 -23.97 28.14 -13.24
C ILE A 405 -24.43 28.33 -14.66
N ASP A 406 -25.20 29.39 -14.90
CA ASP A 406 -25.72 29.70 -16.23
C ASP A 406 -24.59 29.86 -17.27
N SER A 407 -24.84 29.26 -18.43
CA SER A 407 -23.92 29.22 -19.56
C SER A 407 -23.70 30.60 -20.19
N ASP A 408 -24.67 31.51 -20.04
CA ASP A 408 -24.69 32.86 -20.59
C ASP A 408 -23.77 33.84 -19.85
N GLN A 409 -23.42 33.55 -18.58
CA GLN A 409 -22.53 34.39 -17.79
C GLN A 409 -21.16 34.53 -18.45
N SER A 410 -20.64 35.75 -18.46
CA SER A 410 -19.30 36.03 -18.99
C SER A 410 -18.22 35.37 -18.12
N ARG A 411 -17.17 34.85 -18.77
CA ARG A 411 -16.01 34.30 -18.08
C ARG A 411 -15.03 35.41 -17.71
N PRO A 412 -14.40 35.35 -16.52
CA PRO A 412 -13.30 36.24 -16.17
C PRO A 412 -12.06 35.97 -17.04
N ASP A 413 -11.06 36.85 -16.97
CA ASP A 413 -9.75 36.57 -17.56
C ASP A 413 -9.08 35.41 -16.82
N ASP A 414 -9.04 34.27 -17.49
CA ASP A 414 -8.53 33.01 -16.97
C ASP A 414 -7.16 32.65 -17.57
N ALA A 415 -6.46 33.58 -18.24
CA ALA A 415 -5.22 33.30 -18.98
C ALA A 415 -4.16 32.57 -18.15
N HIS A 416 -4.07 32.90 -16.87
CA HIS A 416 -3.09 32.32 -15.93
C HIS A 416 -3.70 31.29 -14.97
N TRP A 417 -4.94 30.87 -15.20
CA TRP A 417 -5.65 30.04 -14.26
C TRP A 417 -5.37 28.54 -14.40
N THR A 418 -5.33 27.86 -13.25
CA THR A 418 -5.35 26.40 -13.13
C THR A 418 -6.78 25.85 -13.08
N GLY A 419 -6.94 24.53 -13.22
CA GLY A 419 -8.26 23.90 -13.07
C GLY A 419 -8.87 24.08 -11.67
N ALA A 420 -8.02 24.16 -10.64
CA ALA A 420 -8.46 24.43 -9.27
C ALA A 420 -9.00 25.86 -9.09
N GLU A 421 -8.42 26.85 -9.78
CA GLU A 421 -8.89 28.24 -9.72
C GLU A 421 -10.23 28.42 -10.43
N VAL A 422 -10.41 27.79 -11.60
CA VAL A 422 -11.72 27.73 -12.27
C VAL A 422 -12.76 27.09 -11.35
N LYS A 423 -12.45 25.95 -10.73
CA LYS A 423 -13.34 25.29 -9.76
C LYS A 423 -13.69 26.20 -8.59
N SER A 424 -12.70 26.89 -8.02
CA SER A 424 -12.90 27.79 -6.88
C SER A 424 -13.76 28.99 -7.26
N CYS A 425 -13.56 29.58 -8.43
CA CYS A 425 -14.39 30.66 -8.96
C CYS A 425 -15.85 30.22 -9.09
N CYS A 426 -16.12 29.10 -9.77
CA CYS A 426 -17.48 28.58 -9.90
C CYS A 426 -18.11 28.27 -8.54
N ARG A 427 -17.36 27.63 -7.63
CA ARG A 427 -17.83 27.33 -6.29
C ARG A 427 -18.20 28.60 -5.51
N LEU A 428 -17.37 29.63 -5.57
CA LEU A 428 -17.61 30.90 -4.88
C LEU A 428 -18.82 31.63 -5.46
N ALA A 429 -18.96 31.65 -6.78
CA ALA A 429 -20.12 32.21 -7.47
C ALA A 429 -21.41 31.54 -7.00
N ALA A 430 -21.46 30.21 -6.98
CA ALA A 430 -22.63 29.46 -6.52
C ALA A 430 -22.89 29.61 -5.00
N LEU A 431 -21.83 29.61 -4.18
CA LEU A 431 -21.96 29.71 -2.72
C LEU A 431 -22.46 31.09 -2.26
N LEU A 432 -22.04 32.15 -2.94
CA LEU A 432 -22.33 33.53 -2.57
C LEU A 432 -23.44 34.15 -3.44
N ASP A 433 -23.98 33.39 -4.40
CA ASP A 433 -24.93 33.87 -5.40
C ASP A 433 -24.44 35.12 -6.15
N LEU A 434 -23.17 35.07 -6.59
CA LEU A 434 -22.49 36.18 -7.27
C LEU A 434 -22.20 35.84 -8.74
N PRO A 435 -22.17 36.84 -9.63
CA PRO A 435 -21.64 36.66 -10.99
C PRO A 435 -20.19 36.18 -10.97
N LEU A 436 -19.80 35.34 -11.94
CA LEU A 436 -18.43 34.81 -12.08
C LEU A 436 -17.36 35.91 -12.04
N ALA A 437 -17.64 37.08 -12.62
CA ALA A 437 -16.71 38.21 -12.61
C ALA A 437 -16.38 38.71 -11.18
N GLN A 438 -17.37 38.77 -10.29
CA GLN A 438 -17.17 39.18 -8.89
C GLN A 438 -16.52 38.06 -8.07
N ALA A 439 -16.89 36.80 -8.32
CA ALA A 439 -16.25 35.66 -7.68
C ALA A 439 -14.75 35.58 -8.02
N ALA A 440 -14.38 35.94 -9.26
CA ALA A 440 -12.99 35.95 -9.73
C ALA A 440 -12.08 36.93 -8.96
N GLU A 441 -12.62 38.02 -8.40
CA GLU A 441 -11.85 38.96 -7.59
C GLU A 441 -11.28 38.32 -6.32
N ASN A 442 -11.87 37.20 -5.88
CA ASN A 442 -11.42 36.43 -4.72
C ASN A 442 -10.51 35.24 -5.09
N VAL A 443 -10.16 35.10 -6.36
CA VAL A 443 -9.29 34.02 -6.87
C VAL A 443 -7.92 34.59 -7.18
N VAL A 444 -6.91 34.16 -6.42
CA VAL A 444 -5.52 34.55 -6.64
C VAL A 444 -4.82 33.42 -7.41
N PRO A 445 -4.39 33.64 -8.67
CA PRO A 445 -3.78 32.59 -9.46
C PRO A 445 -2.41 32.17 -8.94
N VAL A 446 -2.18 30.87 -8.85
CA VAL A 446 -0.88 30.25 -8.51
C VAL A 446 0.20 30.71 -9.47
N ALA A 447 -0.15 30.91 -10.75
CA ALA A 447 0.77 31.41 -11.75
C ALA A 447 1.31 32.82 -11.47
N VAL A 448 0.62 33.61 -10.64
CA VAL A 448 1.07 34.93 -10.19
C VAL A 448 1.90 34.80 -8.91
N THR A 449 1.42 34.04 -7.93
CA THR A 449 2.08 33.93 -6.61
C THR A 449 3.34 33.07 -6.63
N ALA A 450 3.43 32.09 -7.53
CA ALA A 450 4.53 31.13 -7.64
C ALA A 450 5.20 31.16 -9.02
N ALA A 451 5.16 32.31 -9.73
CA ALA A 451 5.67 32.45 -11.09
C ALA A 451 7.10 31.93 -11.27
N GLU A 452 8.02 32.28 -10.36
CA GLU A 452 9.43 31.84 -10.42
C GLU A 452 9.56 30.31 -10.28
N SER A 453 8.77 29.71 -9.38
CA SER A 453 8.78 28.26 -9.15
C SER A 453 8.24 27.51 -10.37
N ILE A 454 7.16 28.00 -10.99
CA ILE A 454 6.60 27.41 -12.20
C ILE A 454 7.59 27.50 -13.37
N GLU A 455 8.23 28.65 -13.54
CA GLU A 455 9.22 28.85 -14.60
C GLU A 455 10.44 27.94 -14.41
N GLY A 456 10.92 27.80 -13.16
CA GLY A 456 11.96 26.83 -12.81
C GLY A 456 11.56 25.39 -13.13
N LEU A 457 10.31 25.02 -12.83
CA LEU A 457 9.77 23.69 -13.11
C LEU A 457 9.64 23.45 -14.63
N ARG A 458 9.16 24.42 -15.41
CA ARG A 458 9.08 24.35 -16.88
C ARG A 458 10.47 24.22 -17.51
N ALA A 459 11.42 25.03 -17.05
CA ALA A 459 12.80 24.98 -17.53
C ALA A 459 13.45 23.62 -17.25
N TRP A 460 13.18 23.04 -16.06
CA TRP A 460 13.66 21.71 -15.72
C TRP A 460 12.99 20.61 -16.57
N ALA A 461 11.68 20.71 -16.78
CA ALA A 461 10.90 19.70 -17.51
C ALA A 461 11.18 19.69 -19.02
N SER A 462 11.56 20.84 -19.59
CA SER A 462 11.85 21.02 -21.01
C SER A 462 12.93 20.05 -21.49
N GLY A 463 12.59 19.22 -22.48
CA GLY A 463 13.50 18.21 -23.03
C GLY A 463 13.70 16.96 -22.16
N ARG A 464 13.09 16.90 -20.96
CA ARG A 464 13.24 15.77 -20.00
C ARG A 464 11.96 14.99 -19.76
N CYS A 465 10.81 15.67 -19.84
CA CYS A 465 9.51 15.07 -19.55
C CYS A 465 8.67 14.90 -20.82
N LEU A 466 7.73 13.96 -20.80
CA LEU A 466 6.66 13.88 -21.78
C LEU A 466 5.62 14.97 -21.49
N SER A 467 5.02 15.53 -22.53
CA SER A 467 3.88 16.43 -22.37
C SER A 467 2.62 15.63 -22.02
N ALA A 468 1.88 16.06 -21.00
CA ALA A 468 0.61 15.43 -20.66
C ALA A 468 -0.53 15.79 -21.63
N SER A 469 -0.46 16.97 -22.25
CA SER A 469 -1.51 17.46 -23.15
C SER A 469 -1.28 17.02 -24.59
N GLN A 470 -0.02 16.99 -25.06
CA GLN A 470 0.31 16.69 -26.46
C GLN A 470 1.29 15.50 -26.56
N PRO A 471 1.21 14.67 -27.60
CA PRO A 471 2.17 13.58 -27.79
C PRO A 471 3.60 14.11 -27.96
N GLY A 472 4.55 13.53 -27.23
CA GLY A 472 5.98 13.83 -27.37
C GLY A 472 6.60 14.50 -26.14
N ILE A 473 7.86 14.94 -26.30
CA ILE A 473 8.64 15.58 -25.25
C ILE A 473 8.14 17.01 -25.04
N PHE A 474 7.93 17.39 -23.78
CA PHE A 474 7.58 18.75 -23.40
C PHE A 474 8.73 19.71 -23.76
N GLN A 475 8.39 20.82 -24.43
CA GLN A 475 9.33 21.88 -24.76
C GLN A 475 8.84 23.21 -24.22
N HIS A 476 9.69 23.86 -23.45
CA HIS A 476 9.49 25.23 -23.00
C HIS A 476 10.36 26.18 -23.81
N LYS A 477 9.74 27.18 -24.44
CA LYS A 477 10.47 28.28 -25.10
C LYS A 477 10.58 29.40 -24.08
N SER A 478 11.74 29.55 -23.43
CA SER A 478 11.94 30.73 -22.58
C SER A 478 11.92 31.97 -23.48
N GLU A 479 11.12 32.98 -23.14
CA GLU A 479 11.38 34.31 -23.69
C GLU A 479 12.75 34.73 -23.19
N ALA A 480 13.69 35.00 -24.11
CA ALA A 480 14.99 35.52 -23.72
C ALA A 480 14.77 36.78 -22.87
N PRO A 481 15.47 36.95 -21.73
CA PRO A 481 15.30 38.14 -20.92
C PRO A 481 15.57 39.37 -21.79
N LYS A 482 14.57 40.25 -21.92
CA LYS A 482 14.72 41.53 -22.64
C LYS A 482 15.99 42.18 -22.12
N SER A 483 16.97 42.33 -23.02
CA SER A 483 18.28 42.94 -22.75
C SER A 483 18.09 44.16 -21.85
N ARG A 484 18.55 44.07 -20.59
CA ARG A 484 18.56 45.22 -19.69
C ARG A 484 19.35 46.31 -20.39
N ARG A 485 18.70 47.45 -20.66
CA ARG A 485 19.26 48.63 -21.31
C ARG A 485 20.65 48.91 -20.70
N ARG A 486 21.72 48.70 -21.46
CA ARG A 486 23.08 49.06 -21.05
C ARG A 486 23.10 50.57 -20.89
N VAL A 487 23.09 51.06 -19.65
CA VAL A 487 23.44 52.45 -19.36
C VAL A 487 24.95 52.54 -19.51
N SER A 488 25.40 53.17 -20.60
CA SER A 488 26.79 53.59 -20.75
C SER A 488 27.11 54.64 -19.69
N ARG A 489 28.21 54.45 -18.95
CA ARG A 489 28.76 55.45 -18.01
C ARG A 489 29.99 56.14 -18.62
N ASP A 490 29.99 56.34 -19.93
CA ASP A 490 31.06 57.09 -20.60
C ASP A 490 30.72 58.60 -20.57
N PRO A 491 31.50 59.45 -19.87
CA PRO A 491 31.26 60.89 -19.84
C PRO A 491 31.62 61.59 -21.16
N SER A 492 32.12 60.87 -22.16
CA SER A 492 32.58 61.46 -23.43
C SER A 492 31.53 61.56 -24.54
N ALA A 493 30.26 61.23 -24.23
CA ALA A 493 29.14 61.34 -25.17
C ALA A 493 27.94 62.12 -24.61
N ASN A 494 28.20 63.29 -24.04
CA ASN A 494 27.19 64.35 -23.83
C ASN A 494 27.59 65.60 -24.60
#